data_AF-A0A948E5J5-F1
#
_entry.id   AF-A0A948E5J5-F1
#
_cell.length_a   1.000
_cell.length_b   1.000
_cell.length_c   1.000
_cell.angle_alpha   90.00
_cell.angle_beta   90.00
_cell.angle_gamma   90.00
#
_symmetry.space_group_name_H-M   'P 1'
#
loop_
_entity.id
_entity.type
_entity.pdbx_description
1 polymer ?
#
loop_
_entity_poly.entity_id
_entity_poly.type
_entity_poly.pdbx_seq_one_letter_code
_entity_poly.pdbx_strand_id
1 'polypeptide(L)'
;MYEEQVLAVLNFYLAHGQTLSPSKMHFIEAVASLAGMNLNQLLMRKSLFIAERLSNMGFLAAGVAHEINNPLTYVQTSLEEILTTMESAIALKNGICKEEDLRQLFETVLELGREAQTGVQRIKTIVSDIKTFSSNREERSKLIAVSKVMDSAVSMASYQIKHKARLKTHYGDAPMVRGAEGKLAQVFLNLLVNAAHAFDDGPIENNTIDITISQNQSHVIVEIKDSGCGIPRDVLPHVFQPFYTTKPSGVGTGLGLSISDTIIRAMGGTIAVQSEEGKGTTFTITLPAKTDASSTGTGEIVQVAAKPEALKTTVLLVDDDHLILKTLARRLISHHTVVVAESGEAAVAKLEARADIEVVVTDLMMEGMSGVDLFQWIKENRPELLRRVIFATGGSLSSATASFLNRPDVIYLEKPFRINTLLDTIQHVLRNHPPL
;
A
#
# COMPACT_ATOMS: atom_id res chain seq x y z
N MET A 1 -4.34 24.66 25.97
CA MET A 1 -4.30 25.82 26.88
C MET A 1 -5.68 26.16 27.45
N TYR A 2 -6.73 26.42 26.64
CA TYR A 2 -8.06 26.77 27.19
C TYR A 2 -8.82 25.60 27.84
N GLU A 3 -8.65 24.36 27.36
CA GLU A 3 -9.28 23.15 27.91
C GLU A 3 -8.86 22.85 29.35
N GLU A 4 -7.55 22.90 29.64
CA GLU A 4 -7.01 22.63 30.98
C GLU A 4 -7.46 23.68 32.00
N GLN A 5 -7.59 24.94 31.59
CA GLN A 5 -8.06 26.01 32.46
C GLN A 5 -9.55 25.87 32.82
N VAL A 6 -10.38 25.41 31.88
CA VAL A 6 -11.82 25.18 32.10
C VAL A 6 -12.06 23.95 32.99
N LEU A 7 -11.34 22.86 32.74
CA LEU A 7 -11.37 21.66 33.59
C LEU A 7 -10.84 21.94 35.00
N ALA A 8 -9.79 22.75 35.14
CA ALA A 8 -9.27 23.18 36.44
C ALA A 8 -10.29 24.03 37.22
N VAL A 9 -10.99 24.95 36.56
CA VAL A 9 -12.04 25.76 37.18
C VAL A 9 -13.24 24.90 37.58
N LEU A 10 -13.71 24.00 36.72
CA LEU A 10 -14.82 23.10 37.03
C LEU A 10 -14.48 22.16 38.20
N ASN A 11 -13.29 21.57 38.20
CA ASN A 11 -12.82 20.71 39.31
C ASN A 11 -12.67 21.49 40.62
N PHE A 12 -12.22 22.74 40.57
CA PHE A 12 -12.11 23.60 41.75
C PHE A 12 -13.47 23.86 42.41
N TYR A 13 -14.52 24.14 41.63
CA TYR A 13 -15.88 24.36 42.17
C TYR A 13 -16.55 23.07 42.65
N LEU A 14 -16.38 21.95 41.93
CA LEU A 14 -16.88 20.64 42.34
C LEU A 14 -16.26 20.16 43.66
N ALA A 15 -14.96 20.44 43.89
CA ALA A 15 -14.26 20.03 45.10
C ALA A 15 -14.60 20.88 46.35
N HIS A 16 -15.08 22.12 46.18
CA HIS A 16 -15.29 23.06 47.30
C HIS A 16 -16.77 23.37 47.59
N GLY A 17 -17.73 22.71 46.92
CA GLY A 17 -19.15 22.79 47.24
C GLY A 17 -19.78 24.19 47.16
N GLN A 18 -19.15 25.14 46.48
CA GLN A 18 -19.65 26.51 46.37
C GLN A 18 -20.71 26.65 45.29
N THR A 19 -21.80 27.36 45.60
CA THR A 19 -22.82 27.76 44.63
C THR A 19 -22.27 28.81 43.68
N LEU A 20 -22.29 28.50 42.37
CA LEU A 20 -21.88 29.42 41.32
C LEU A 20 -22.85 30.62 41.23
N SER A 21 -22.32 31.84 41.24
CA SER A 21 -23.14 33.02 40.96
C SER A 21 -23.68 32.95 39.53
N PRO A 22 -24.86 33.54 39.23
CA PRO A 22 -25.46 33.51 37.89
C PRO A 22 -24.49 33.98 36.79
N SER A 23 -23.68 35.00 37.08
CA SER A 23 -22.64 35.53 36.20
C SER A 23 -21.50 34.55 35.90
N LYS A 24 -21.11 33.71 36.87
CA LYS A 24 -20.09 32.65 36.66
C LYS A 24 -20.68 31.46 35.92
N MET A 25 -21.95 31.15 36.15
CA MET A 25 -22.69 30.11 35.41
C MET A 25 -22.75 30.45 33.91
N HIS A 26 -23.11 31.69 33.57
CA HIS A 26 -23.15 32.15 32.18
C HIS A 26 -21.77 32.13 31.49
N PHE A 27 -20.69 32.42 32.23
CA PHE A 27 -19.33 32.31 31.68
C PHE A 27 -18.97 30.86 31.34
N ILE A 28 -19.31 29.90 32.21
CA ILE A 28 -19.08 28.46 31.97
C ILE A 28 -19.92 27.99 30.78
N GLU A 29 -21.19 28.38 30.69
CA GLU A 29 -22.07 28.06 29.56
C GLU A 29 -21.51 28.58 28.23
N ALA A 30 -21.04 29.83 28.20
CA ALA A 30 -20.44 30.43 27.00
C ALA A 30 -19.17 29.69 26.56
N VAL A 31 -18.30 29.33 27.50
CA VAL A 31 -17.06 28.60 27.20
C VAL A 31 -17.34 27.16 26.78
N ALA A 32 -18.30 26.47 27.42
CA ALA A 32 -18.73 25.13 27.03
C ALA A 32 -19.37 25.13 25.63
N SER A 33 -20.17 26.15 25.32
CA SER A 33 -20.78 26.30 23.99
C SER A 33 -19.72 26.58 22.92
N LEU A 34 -18.70 27.41 23.21
CA LEU A 34 -17.59 27.67 22.30
C LEU A 34 -16.72 26.41 22.09
N ALA A 35 -16.42 25.66 23.15
CA ALA A 35 -15.70 24.39 23.07
C ALA A 35 -16.49 23.36 22.26
N GLY A 36 -17.81 23.25 22.48
CA GLY A 36 -18.71 22.39 21.71
C GLY A 36 -18.77 22.78 20.23
N MET A 37 -18.81 24.08 19.91
CA MET A 37 -18.73 24.56 18.52
C MET A 37 -17.40 24.20 17.87
N ASN A 38 -16.27 24.39 18.57
CA ASN A 38 -14.95 24.03 18.06
C ASN A 38 -14.81 22.51 17.85
N LEU A 39 -15.31 21.71 18.78
CA LEU A 39 -15.30 20.24 18.65
C LEU A 39 -16.16 19.80 17.47
N ASN A 40 -17.37 20.35 17.32
CA ASN A 40 -18.23 20.07 16.17
C ASN A 40 -17.58 20.51 14.87
N GLN A 41 -16.90 21.66 14.81
CA GLN A 41 -16.14 22.07 13.64
C GLN A 41 -15.00 21.10 13.32
N LEU A 42 -14.27 20.60 14.32
CA LEU A 42 -13.20 19.61 14.13
C LEU A 42 -13.75 18.27 13.63
N LEU A 43 -14.86 17.79 14.20
CA LEU A 43 -15.53 16.56 13.78
C LEU A 43 -16.09 16.68 12.35
N MET A 44 -16.73 17.80 12.04
CA MET A 44 -17.23 18.10 10.70
C MET A 44 -16.09 18.13 9.68
N ARG A 45 -14.96 18.81 9.99
CA ARG A 45 -13.76 18.83 9.14
C ARG A 45 -13.19 17.43 8.90
N LYS A 46 -13.11 16.60 9.94
CA LYS A 46 -12.68 15.19 9.80
C LYS A 46 -13.64 14.39 8.92
N SER A 47 -14.95 14.54 9.11
CA SER A 47 -15.96 13.86 8.29
C SER A 47 -15.88 14.28 6.82
N LEU A 48 -15.65 15.56 6.56
CA LEU A 48 -15.49 16.10 5.21
C LEU A 48 -14.21 15.63 4.53
N PHE A 49 -13.11 15.52 5.28
CA PHE A 49 -11.88 14.89 4.80
C PHE A 49 -12.12 13.45 4.33
N ILE A 50 -12.89 12.68 5.12
CA ILE A 50 -13.26 11.30 4.76
C ILE A 50 -14.20 11.29 3.54
N ALA A 51 -15.19 12.19 3.49
CA ALA A 51 -16.15 12.27 2.39
C ALA A 51 -15.48 12.64 1.05
N GLU A 52 -14.56 13.60 1.04
CA GLU A 52 -13.79 13.92 -0.16
C GLU A 52 -12.92 12.75 -0.62
N ARG A 53 -12.26 12.06 0.33
CA ARG A 53 -11.49 10.87 0.02
C ARG A 53 -12.37 9.79 -0.60
N LEU A 54 -13.56 9.54 -0.04
CA LEU A 54 -14.54 8.59 -0.58
C LEU A 54 -15.07 8.99 -1.96
N SER A 55 -15.29 10.29 -2.21
CA SER A 55 -15.67 10.81 -3.53
C SER A 55 -14.58 10.54 -4.57
N ASN A 56 -13.31 10.82 -4.23
CA ASN A 56 -12.19 10.50 -5.10
C ASN A 56 -12.04 8.98 -5.31
N MET A 57 -12.27 8.17 -4.27
CA MET A 57 -12.30 6.70 -4.39
C MET A 57 -13.42 6.23 -5.32
N GLY A 58 -14.64 6.78 -5.20
CA GLY A 58 -15.78 6.43 -6.05
C GLY A 58 -15.56 6.80 -7.52
N PHE A 59 -14.94 7.97 -7.77
CA PHE A 59 -14.60 8.42 -9.11
C PHE A 59 -13.45 7.63 -9.76
N LEU A 60 -12.47 7.17 -8.95
CA LEU A 60 -11.36 6.33 -9.41
C LEU A 60 -11.73 4.85 -9.52
N ALA A 61 -12.77 4.38 -8.83
CA ALA A 61 -13.16 2.96 -8.79
C ALA A 61 -13.37 2.36 -10.19
N ALA A 62 -13.99 3.10 -11.11
CA ALA A 62 -14.20 2.65 -12.49
C ALA A 62 -12.88 2.52 -13.27
N GLY A 63 -11.96 3.48 -13.11
CA GLY A 63 -10.64 3.47 -13.75
C GLY A 63 -9.72 2.38 -13.17
N VAL A 64 -9.73 2.20 -11.85
CA VAL A 64 -8.99 1.15 -11.15
C VAL A 64 -9.52 -0.24 -11.52
N ALA A 65 -10.84 -0.44 -11.59
CA ALA A 65 -11.42 -1.69 -12.05
C ALA A 65 -10.98 -2.02 -13.48
N HIS A 66 -10.97 -1.03 -14.37
CA HIS A 66 -10.46 -1.20 -15.73
C HIS A 66 -8.96 -1.55 -15.76
N GLU A 67 -8.15 -0.89 -14.93
CA GLU A 67 -6.72 -1.15 -14.81
C GLU A 67 -6.38 -2.50 -14.17
N ILE A 68 -7.24 -3.07 -13.32
CA ILE A 68 -7.11 -4.45 -12.80
C ILE A 68 -7.60 -5.46 -13.83
N ASN A 69 -8.69 -5.16 -14.53
CA ASN A 69 -9.27 -6.07 -15.52
C ASN A 69 -8.34 -6.29 -16.69
N ASN A 70 -7.63 -5.27 -17.18
CA ASN A 70 -6.68 -5.43 -18.28
C ASN A 70 -5.58 -6.49 -18.02
N PRO A 71 -4.82 -6.43 -16.90
CA PRO A 71 -3.90 -7.49 -16.51
C PRO A 71 -4.54 -8.80 -16.15
N LEU A 72 -5.75 -8.79 -15.59
CA LEU A 72 -6.48 -10.03 -15.36
C LEU A 72 -6.82 -10.74 -16.67
N THR A 73 -7.24 -10.00 -17.70
CA THR A 73 -7.55 -10.55 -19.02
C THR A 73 -6.35 -11.24 -19.62
N TYR A 74 -5.18 -10.59 -19.68
CA TYR A 74 -4.02 -11.26 -20.28
C TYR A 74 -3.45 -12.38 -19.40
N VAL A 75 -3.56 -12.31 -18.06
CA VAL A 75 -3.27 -13.47 -17.20
C VAL A 75 -4.16 -14.65 -17.55
N GLN A 76 -5.47 -14.42 -17.67
CA GLN A 76 -6.44 -15.45 -17.96
C GLN A 76 -6.20 -16.05 -19.36
N THR A 77 -6.04 -15.23 -20.39
CA THR A 77 -5.81 -15.73 -21.76
C THR A 77 -4.48 -16.47 -21.87
N SER A 78 -3.40 -15.99 -21.25
CA SER A 78 -2.12 -16.70 -21.27
C SER A 78 -2.21 -18.05 -20.55
N LEU A 79 -2.96 -18.15 -19.44
CA LEU A 79 -3.18 -19.43 -18.74
C LEU A 79 -4.07 -20.40 -19.54
N GLU A 80 -5.13 -19.91 -20.17
CA GLU A 80 -6.00 -20.70 -21.07
C GLU A 80 -5.21 -21.25 -22.26
N GLU A 81 -4.34 -20.44 -22.85
CA GLU A 81 -3.47 -20.85 -23.95
C GLU A 81 -2.44 -21.88 -23.48
N ILE A 82 -1.79 -21.70 -22.32
CA ILE A 82 -0.89 -22.71 -21.74
C ILE A 82 -1.59 -24.06 -21.59
N LEU A 83 -2.82 -24.08 -21.04
CA LEU A 83 -3.58 -25.32 -20.88
C LEU A 83 -3.85 -25.98 -22.23
N THR A 84 -4.29 -25.20 -23.22
CA THR A 84 -4.57 -25.69 -24.59
C THR A 84 -3.31 -26.23 -25.27
N THR A 85 -2.18 -25.54 -25.14
CA THR A 85 -0.87 -25.96 -25.68
C THR A 85 -0.40 -27.25 -25.00
N MET A 86 -0.56 -27.37 -23.68
CA MET A 86 -0.17 -28.57 -22.92
C MET A 86 -1.06 -29.78 -23.25
N GLU A 87 -2.37 -29.59 -23.41
CA GLU A 87 -3.28 -30.65 -23.86
C GLU A 87 -2.90 -31.16 -25.26
N SER A 88 -2.58 -30.25 -26.17
CA SER A 88 -2.10 -30.57 -27.52
C SER A 88 -0.78 -31.36 -27.46
N ALA A 89 0.16 -30.97 -26.59
CA ALA A 89 1.41 -31.70 -26.38
C ALA A 89 1.20 -33.12 -25.83
N ILE A 90 0.23 -33.31 -24.91
CA ILE A 90 -0.13 -34.63 -24.37
C ILE A 90 -0.73 -35.51 -25.48
N ALA A 91 -1.58 -34.95 -26.33
CA ALA A 91 -2.16 -35.67 -27.48
C ALA A 91 -1.09 -36.09 -28.50
N LEU A 92 -0.10 -35.23 -28.76
CA LEU A 92 1.02 -35.50 -29.67
C LEU A 92 1.99 -36.59 -29.16
N LYS A 93 2.12 -36.74 -27.84
CA LYS A 93 2.95 -37.81 -27.22
C LYS A 93 2.47 -39.23 -27.56
N ASN A 94 1.23 -39.38 -28.03
CA ASN A 94 0.68 -40.65 -28.52
C ASN A 94 1.01 -40.92 -30.01
N GLY A 95 1.80 -40.06 -30.68
CA GLY A 95 2.34 -40.23 -32.03
C GLY A 95 3.85 -39.94 -32.12
N ILE A 96 4.45 -40.08 -33.31
CA ILE A 96 5.86 -39.70 -33.56
C ILE A 96 5.92 -38.18 -33.71
N CYS A 97 6.27 -37.47 -32.63
CA CYS A 97 6.49 -36.02 -32.64
C CYS A 97 7.99 -35.72 -32.80
N LYS A 98 8.36 -34.74 -33.63
CA LYS A 98 9.77 -34.32 -33.74
C LYS A 98 10.15 -33.55 -32.48
N GLU A 99 11.38 -33.72 -32.02
CA GLU A 99 11.92 -33.04 -30.83
C GLU A 99 11.84 -31.49 -30.95
N GLU A 100 11.91 -30.99 -32.18
CA GLU A 100 11.82 -29.57 -32.53
C GLU A 100 10.42 -28.99 -32.31
N ASP A 101 9.35 -29.78 -32.57
CA ASP A 101 7.96 -29.37 -32.34
C ASP A 101 7.66 -29.27 -30.83
N LEU A 102 8.18 -30.22 -30.04
CA LEU A 102 8.07 -30.19 -28.57
C LEU A 102 8.80 -29.01 -27.97
N ARG A 103 10.00 -28.70 -28.48
CA ARG A 103 10.79 -27.54 -28.02
C ARG A 103 10.03 -26.23 -28.25
N GLN A 104 9.44 -26.05 -29.42
CA GLN A 104 8.67 -24.85 -29.74
C GLN A 104 7.46 -24.69 -28.81
N LEU A 105 6.72 -25.78 -28.53
CA LEU A 105 5.61 -25.75 -27.57
C LEU A 105 6.06 -25.35 -26.16
N PHE A 106 7.21 -25.85 -25.69
CA PHE A 106 7.77 -25.45 -24.39
C PHE A 106 8.20 -23.98 -24.37
N GLU A 107 8.80 -23.48 -25.46
CA GLU A 107 9.16 -22.05 -25.58
C GLU A 107 7.92 -21.15 -25.51
N THR A 108 6.83 -21.52 -26.20
CA THR A 108 5.53 -20.81 -26.13
C THR A 108 4.95 -20.84 -24.71
N VAL A 109 4.93 -21.99 -24.03
CA VAL A 109 4.43 -22.10 -22.65
C VAL A 109 5.25 -21.22 -21.68
N LEU A 110 6.56 -21.14 -21.87
CA LEU A 110 7.43 -20.28 -21.05
C LEU A 110 7.17 -18.80 -21.29
N GLU A 111 6.92 -18.39 -22.53
CA GLU A 111 6.56 -17.01 -22.89
C GLU A 111 5.23 -16.60 -22.26
N LEU A 112 4.16 -17.38 -22.48
CA LEU A 112 2.84 -17.17 -21.89
C LEU A 112 2.90 -17.15 -20.34
N GLY A 113 3.74 -18.00 -19.75
CA GLY A 113 3.95 -18.02 -18.30
C GLY A 113 4.58 -16.72 -17.77
N ARG A 114 5.50 -16.11 -18.54
CA ARG A 114 6.11 -14.80 -18.21
C ARG A 114 5.11 -13.66 -18.36
N GLU A 115 4.24 -13.71 -19.37
CA GLU A 115 3.16 -12.73 -19.55
C GLU A 115 2.17 -12.76 -18.38
N ALA A 116 1.70 -13.96 -18.00
CA ALA A 116 0.85 -14.13 -16.82
C ALA A 116 1.55 -13.63 -15.55
N GLN A 117 2.85 -13.91 -15.38
CA GLN A 117 3.59 -13.41 -14.23
C GLN A 117 3.70 -11.87 -14.21
N THR A 118 3.88 -11.25 -15.38
CA THR A 118 3.89 -9.79 -15.54
C THR A 118 2.53 -9.20 -15.12
N GLY A 119 1.43 -9.87 -15.46
CA GLY A 119 0.08 -9.43 -15.10
C GLY A 119 -0.22 -9.53 -13.63
N VAL A 120 0.13 -10.65 -13.00
CA VAL A 120 0.03 -10.79 -11.54
C VAL A 120 0.86 -9.71 -10.84
N GLN A 121 2.06 -9.40 -11.34
CA GLN A 121 2.89 -8.34 -10.77
C GLN A 121 2.25 -6.95 -10.94
N ARG A 122 1.61 -6.69 -12.08
CA ARG A 122 0.87 -5.43 -12.32
C ARG A 122 -0.32 -5.29 -11.39
N ILE A 123 -1.14 -6.34 -11.23
CA ILE A 123 -2.26 -6.37 -10.29
C ILE A 123 -1.76 -6.12 -8.86
N LYS A 124 -0.65 -6.76 -8.45
CA LYS A 124 -0.05 -6.56 -7.13
C LYS A 124 0.32 -5.09 -6.90
N THR A 125 0.93 -4.44 -7.88
CA THR A 125 1.27 -3.01 -7.79
C THR A 125 0.01 -2.16 -7.63
N ILE A 126 -1.02 -2.37 -8.46
CA ILE A 126 -2.28 -1.62 -8.38
C ILE A 126 -2.94 -1.78 -7.00
N VAL A 127 -3.04 -3.02 -6.49
CA VAL A 127 -3.61 -3.29 -5.15
C VAL A 127 -2.79 -2.63 -4.04
N SER A 128 -1.45 -2.63 -4.17
CA SER A 128 -0.56 -1.95 -3.24
C SER A 128 -0.80 -0.45 -3.24
N ASP A 129 -0.93 0.17 -4.42
CA ASP A 129 -1.18 1.61 -4.57
C ASP A 129 -2.51 2.01 -3.92
N ILE A 130 -3.57 1.21 -4.12
CA ILE A 130 -4.87 1.40 -3.46
C ILE A 130 -4.75 1.30 -1.93
N LYS A 131 -3.97 0.33 -1.43
CA LYS A 131 -3.78 0.11 0.01
C LYS A 131 -3.02 1.27 0.66
N THR A 132 -1.95 1.75 0.02
CA THR A 132 -1.20 2.93 0.45
C THR A 132 -2.12 4.16 0.51
N PHE A 133 -3.03 4.30 -0.46
CA PHE A 133 -3.99 5.40 -0.49
C PHE A 133 -5.13 5.26 0.54
N SER A 134 -5.55 4.02 0.85
CA SER A 134 -6.66 3.73 1.77
C SER A 134 -6.26 3.69 3.25
N SER A 135 -4.97 3.54 3.56
CA SER A 135 -4.50 3.45 4.94
C SER A 135 -4.77 4.75 5.72
N ASN A 136 -5.68 4.71 6.70
CA ASN A 136 -6.03 5.83 7.59
C ASN A 136 -5.11 5.93 8.82
N ARG A 137 -3.99 5.21 8.85
CA ARG A 137 -3.10 5.24 10.02
C ARG A 137 -2.40 6.60 10.06
N GLU A 138 -2.12 7.09 11.27
CA GLU A 138 -1.05 8.05 11.50
C GLU A 138 0.25 7.42 10.97
N GLU A 139 0.50 7.58 9.67
CA GLU A 139 1.72 7.10 9.06
C GLU A 139 2.87 7.78 9.78
N ARG A 140 3.68 6.98 10.49
CA ARG A 140 4.91 7.44 11.08
C ARG A 140 5.75 8.04 9.96
N SER A 141 6.17 9.27 10.17
CA SER A 141 6.99 10.03 9.23
C SER A 141 8.25 9.22 8.85
N LYS A 142 8.30 8.71 7.61
CA LYS A 142 9.39 7.89 7.07
C LYS A 142 10.09 8.60 5.92
N LEU A 143 11.26 8.12 5.53
CA LEU A 143 11.94 8.57 4.31
C LEU A 143 11.22 7.98 3.10
N ILE A 144 10.88 8.84 2.15
CA ILE A 144 10.05 8.53 0.99
C ILE A 144 10.77 9.00 -0.27
N ALA A 145 10.90 8.08 -1.22
CA ALA A 145 11.35 8.37 -2.57
C ALA A 145 10.21 9.07 -3.34
N VAL A 146 10.34 10.37 -3.59
CA VAL A 146 9.25 11.18 -4.17
C VAL A 146 8.82 10.68 -5.55
N SER A 147 9.76 10.24 -6.39
CA SER A 147 9.44 9.68 -7.71
C SER A 147 8.59 8.42 -7.62
N LYS A 148 8.86 7.50 -6.68
CA LYS A 148 8.02 6.29 -6.51
C LYS A 148 6.58 6.63 -6.16
N VAL A 149 6.37 7.63 -5.30
CA VAL A 149 5.02 8.09 -4.94
C VAL A 149 4.33 8.77 -6.10
N MET A 150 5.07 9.53 -6.91
CA MET A 150 4.56 10.11 -8.15
C MET A 150 4.15 9.03 -9.15
N ASP A 151 4.96 7.99 -9.32
CA ASP A 151 4.68 6.90 -10.27
C ASP A 151 3.40 6.13 -9.88
N SER A 152 3.19 5.86 -8.58
CA SER A 152 1.94 5.31 -8.08
C SER A 152 0.75 6.23 -8.36
N ALA A 153 0.89 7.54 -8.09
CA ALA A 153 -0.17 8.52 -8.35
C ALA A 153 -0.51 8.65 -9.85
N VAL A 154 0.50 8.61 -10.72
CA VAL A 154 0.37 8.58 -12.18
C VAL A 154 -0.37 7.33 -12.63
N SER A 155 -0.01 6.16 -12.08
CA SER A 155 -0.71 4.93 -12.40
C SER A 155 -2.19 5.03 -12.03
N MET A 156 -2.50 5.51 -10.83
CA MET A 156 -3.89 5.67 -10.38
C MET A 156 -4.70 6.68 -11.21
N ALA A 157 -4.05 7.74 -11.73
CA ALA A 157 -4.68 8.75 -12.57
C ALA A 157 -4.68 8.40 -14.06
N SER A 158 -4.09 7.26 -14.46
CA SER A 158 -3.74 7.01 -15.85
C SER A 158 -4.97 6.95 -16.75
N TYR A 159 -6.06 6.34 -16.27
CA TYR A 159 -7.32 6.27 -16.98
C TYR A 159 -7.90 7.65 -17.30
N GLN A 160 -7.86 8.57 -16.34
CA GLN A 160 -8.37 9.94 -16.51
C GLN A 160 -7.48 10.77 -17.45
N ILE A 161 -6.17 10.52 -17.43
CA ILE A 161 -5.21 11.26 -18.25
C ILE A 161 -5.18 10.75 -19.69
N LYS A 162 -5.18 9.42 -19.91
CA LYS A 162 -4.94 8.81 -21.23
C LYS A 162 -5.90 9.26 -22.32
N HIS A 163 -7.14 9.60 -21.95
CA HIS A 163 -8.16 10.07 -22.87
C HIS A 163 -8.21 11.60 -23.02
N LYS A 164 -7.41 12.35 -22.26
CA LYS A 164 -7.45 13.82 -22.21
C LYS A 164 -6.13 14.49 -22.58
N ALA A 165 -4.99 13.89 -22.24
CA ALA A 165 -3.68 14.50 -22.44
C ALA A 165 -2.55 13.48 -22.61
N ARG A 166 -1.45 13.92 -23.24
CA ARG A 166 -0.19 13.18 -23.26
C ARG A 166 0.62 13.50 -22.01
N LEU A 167 0.94 12.46 -21.23
CA LEU A 167 1.76 12.59 -20.04
C LEU A 167 3.25 12.56 -20.38
N LYS A 168 4.02 13.52 -19.86
CA LYS A 168 5.48 13.61 -20.00
C LYS A 168 6.11 13.69 -18.61
N THR A 169 7.08 12.82 -18.35
CA THR A 169 7.78 12.74 -17.07
C THR A 169 9.25 13.08 -17.24
N HIS A 170 9.73 14.05 -16.47
CA HIS A 170 11.09 14.57 -16.48
C HIS A 170 11.71 14.42 -15.09
N TYR A 171 12.06 13.20 -14.72
CA TYR A 171 12.74 12.89 -13.47
C TYR A 171 13.41 11.50 -13.51
N GLY A 172 14.49 11.34 -12.74
CA GLY A 172 15.27 10.11 -12.61
C GLY A 172 15.36 9.64 -11.16
N ASP A 173 16.57 9.47 -10.63
CA ASP A 173 16.78 8.94 -9.28
C ASP A 173 16.18 9.83 -8.17
N ALA A 174 15.65 9.15 -7.15
CA ALA A 174 14.60 9.65 -6.28
C ALA A 174 15.12 10.56 -5.15
N PRO A 175 14.80 11.86 -5.14
CA PRO A 175 15.07 12.68 -3.98
C PRO A 175 14.20 12.22 -2.80
N MET A 176 14.83 12.13 -1.62
CA MET A 176 14.19 11.61 -0.41
C MET A 176 13.62 12.74 0.45
N VAL A 177 12.36 12.61 0.83
CA VAL A 177 11.66 13.52 1.76
C VAL A 177 11.15 12.76 2.97
N ARG A 178 10.97 13.46 4.08
CA ARG A 178 10.39 12.88 5.30
C ARG A 178 8.89 13.18 5.35
N GLY A 179 8.05 12.16 5.47
CA GLY A 179 6.60 12.35 5.51
C GLY A 179 5.78 11.08 5.61
N ALA A 180 4.49 11.25 5.34
CA ALA A 180 3.51 10.17 5.19
C ALA A 180 3.31 9.91 3.69
N GLU A 181 3.59 8.68 3.25
CA GLU A 181 3.58 8.27 1.85
C GLU A 181 2.17 8.35 1.25
N GLY A 182 1.17 7.82 1.95
CA GLY A 182 -0.22 7.88 1.51
C GLY A 182 -0.75 9.31 1.42
N LYS A 183 -0.32 10.19 2.34
CA LYS A 183 -0.69 11.62 2.28
C LYS A 183 -0.04 12.32 1.09
N LEU A 184 1.23 12.06 0.80
CA LEU A 184 1.90 12.64 -0.36
C LEU A 184 1.32 12.12 -1.68
N ALA A 185 1.00 10.82 -1.75
CA ALA A 185 0.29 10.22 -2.87
C ALA A 185 -1.06 10.91 -3.12
N GLN A 186 -1.80 11.24 -2.05
CA GLN A 186 -3.05 11.98 -2.13
C GLN A 186 -2.89 13.38 -2.74
N VAL A 187 -1.82 14.09 -2.39
CA VAL A 187 -1.53 15.40 -2.99
C VAL A 187 -1.30 15.26 -4.50
N PHE A 188 -0.42 14.34 -4.91
CA PHE A 188 -0.09 14.15 -6.32
C PHE A 188 -1.31 13.71 -7.13
N LEU A 189 -2.06 12.74 -6.64
CA LEU A 189 -3.27 12.26 -7.31
C LEU A 189 -4.30 13.39 -7.51
N ASN A 190 -4.53 14.21 -6.48
CA ASN A 190 -5.44 15.34 -6.58
C ASN A 190 -4.97 16.36 -7.64
N LEU A 191 -3.68 16.66 -7.70
CA LEU A 191 -3.13 17.58 -8.71
C LEU A 191 -3.22 17.00 -10.14
N LEU A 192 -2.91 15.71 -10.32
CA LEU A 192 -2.99 15.04 -11.61
C LEU A 192 -4.43 14.94 -12.13
N VAL A 193 -5.39 14.62 -11.26
CA VAL A 193 -6.81 14.60 -11.61
C VAL A 193 -7.33 16.01 -11.91
N ASN A 194 -6.86 17.04 -11.20
CA ASN A 194 -7.19 18.43 -11.52
C ASN A 194 -6.61 18.88 -12.87
N ALA A 195 -5.38 18.49 -13.19
CA ALA A 195 -4.77 18.71 -14.49
C ALA A 195 -5.57 18.03 -15.61
N ALA A 196 -5.97 16.76 -15.43
CA ALA A 196 -6.80 16.05 -16.40
C ALA A 196 -8.17 16.73 -16.63
N HIS A 197 -8.79 17.26 -15.57
CA HIS A 197 -10.05 17.99 -15.66
C HIS A 197 -9.96 19.36 -16.34
N ALA A 198 -8.75 19.91 -16.52
CA ALA A 198 -8.55 21.20 -17.18
C ALA A 198 -8.70 21.11 -18.72
N PHE A 199 -8.89 19.90 -19.27
CA PHE A 199 -9.09 19.67 -20.70
C PHE A 199 -10.56 19.38 -21.02
N ASP A 200 -11.06 20.08 -22.04
CA ASP A 200 -12.34 19.78 -22.69
C ASP A 200 -12.27 18.46 -23.47
N ASP A 201 -13.44 17.90 -23.78
CA ASP A 201 -13.54 16.66 -24.57
C ASP A 201 -13.29 16.98 -26.06
N GLY A 202 -12.01 17.15 -26.43
CA GLY A 202 -11.53 17.54 -27.76
C GLY A 202 -10.26 16.78 -28.20
N PRO A 203 -9.64 17.17 -29.32
CA PRO A 203 -8.47 16.46 -29.85
C PRO A 203 -7.26 16.53 -28.89
N ILE A 204 -6.77 15.36 -28.50
CA ILE A 204 -5.69 15.15 -27.49
C ILE A 204 -4.33 15.69 -27.98
N GLU A 205 -4.18 15.94 -29.28
CA GLU A 205 -2.89 16.18 -29.94
C GLU A 205 -2.10 17.34 -29.33
N ASN A 206 -2.74 18.36 -28.76
CA ASN A 206 -2.04 19.50 -28.15
C ASN A 206 -2.07 19.50 -26.61
N ASN A 207 -2.74 18.54 -25.99
CA ASN A 207 -2.91 18.49 -24.54
C ASN A 207 -1.72 17.78 -23.91
N THR A 208 -1.01 18.44 -23.01
CA THR A 208 0.10 17.84 -22.25
C THR A 208 -0.05 18.05 -20.76
N ILE A 209 0.37 17.03 -20.01
CA ILE A 209 0.67 17.13 -18.59
C ILE A 209 2.16 16.81 -18.44
N ASP A 210 2.94 17.77 -18.00
CA ASP A 210 4.38 17.69 -17.82
C ASP A 210 4.68 17.63 -16.32
N ILE A 211 5.36 16.56 -15.88
CA ILE A 211 5.78 16.36 -14.50
C ILE A 211 7.30 16.48 -14.43
N THR A 212 7.80 17.41 -13.62
CA THR A 212 9.23 17.57 -13.36
C THR A 212 9.50 17.35 -11.89
N ILE A 213 10.48 16.51 -11.56
CA ILE A 213 11.00 16.40 -10.18
C ILE A 213 12.48 16.76 -10.22
N SER A 214 12.83 17.81 -9.49
CA SER A 214 14.21 18.27 -9.36
C SER A 214 14.58 18.41 -7.89
N GLN A 215 15.88 18.41 -7.61
CA GLN A 215 16.41 18.59 -6.26
C GLN A 215 17.50 19.65 -6.29
N ASN A 216 17.45 20.56 -5.32
CA ASN A 216 18.57 21.41 -4.96
C ASN A 216 19.16 20.97 -3.60
N GLN A 217 20.18 21.65 -3.08
CA GLN A 217 20.87 21.24 -1.86
C GLN A 217 19.98 21.11 -0.61
N SER A 218 18.84 21.82 -0.57
CA SER A 218 17.98 21.90 0.63
C SER A 218 16.54 21.48 0.38
N HIS A 219 16.09 21.41 -0.87
CA HIS A 219 14.70 21.18 -1.23
C HIS A 219 14.55 20.27 -2.44
N VAL A 220 13.47 19.50 -2.41
CA VAL A 220 12.90 18.75 -3.53
C VAL A 220 11.77 19.59 -4.12
N ILE A 221 11.83 19.80 -5.43
CA ILE A 221 10.84 20.60 -6.17
C ILE A 221 10.11 19.66 -7.12
N VAL A 222 8.78 19.62 -6.99
CA VAL A 222 7.89 18.86 -7.88
C VAL A 222 7.00 19.86 -8.61
N GLU A 223 7.04 19.84 -9.93
CA GLU A 223 6.20 20.66 -10.80
C GLU A 223 5.25 19.77 -11.59
N ILE A 224 3.96 20.07 -11.53
CA ILE A 224 2.93 19.44 -12.36
C ILE A 224 2.32 20.57 -13.19
N LYS A 225 2.57 20.54 -14.50
CA LYS A 225 2.12 21.54 -15.46
C LYS A 225 1.12 20.91 -16.42
N ASP A 226 -0.04 21.54 -16.60
CA ASP A 226 -0.98 21.23 -17.65
C ASP A 226 -1.03 22.35 -18.70
N SER A 227 -1.45 22.00 -19.92
CA SER A 227 -1.74 22.93 -21.00
C SER A 227 -3.26 23.18 -21.16
N GLY A 228 -4.04 23.05 -20.08
CA GLY A 228 -5.50 23.11 -20.10
C GLY A 228 -6.06 24.53 -20.12
N CYS A 229 -7.31 24.69 -19.70
CA CYS A 229 -8.03 25.97 -19.73
C CYS A 229 -7.46 27.05 -18.80
N GLY A 230 -6.57 26.71 -17.87
CA GLY A 230 -6.02 27.65 -16.90
C GLY A 230 -7.04 28.15 -15.88
N ILE A 231 -6.59 29.05 -14.99
CA ILE A 231 -7.37 29.58 -13.87
C ILE A 231 -7.44 31.11 -14.03
N PRO A 232 -8.65 31.70 -14.05
CA PRO A 232 -8.83 33.14 -14.09
C PRO A 232 -8.17 33.87 -12.90
N ARG A 233 -7.70 35.11 -13.13
CA ARG A 233 -6.94 35.88 -12.13
C ARG A 233 -7.72 36.21 -10.86
N ASP A 234 -9.02 36.38 -10.97
CA ASP A 234 -9.95 36.59 -9.87
C ASP A 234 -10.17 35.32 -9.04
N VAL A 235 -10.03 34.14 -9.65
CA VAL A 235 -10.21 32.83 -9.00
C VAL A 235 -8.92 32.36 -8.30
N LEU A 236 -7.75 32.68 -8.85
CA LEU A 236 -6.42 32.25 -8.36
C LEU A 236 -6.19 32.42 -6.84
N PRO A 237 -6.55 33.55 -6.19
CA PRO A 237 -6.37 33.72 -4.75
C PRO A 237 -7.22 32.78 -3.88
N HIS A 238 -8.29 32.21 -4.46
CA HIS A 238 -9.29 31.43 -3.75
C HIS A 238 -9.11 29.91 -3.92
N VAL A 239 -8.22 29.44 -4.79
CA VAL A 239 -8.13 28.00 -5.13
C VAL A 239 -7.71 27.10 -3.97
N PHE A 240 -7.04 27.65 -2.95
CA PHE A 240 -6.69 26.93 -1.72
C PHE A 240 -7.72 27.13 -0.59
N GLN A 241 -8.77 27.92 -0.81
CA GLN A 241 -9.83 28.11 0.18
C GLN A 241 -10.71 26.86 0.26
N PRO A 242 -10.97 26.33 1.46
CA PRO A 242 -11.87 25.19 1.62
C PRO A 242 -13.25 25.46 1.01
N PHE A 243 -13.83 24.45 0.36
CA PHE A 243 -15.14 24.47 -0.30
C PHE A 243 -15.25 25.37 -1.53
N TYR A 244 -14.16 26.00 -1.95
CA TYR A 244 -14.16 26.81 -3.15
C TYR A 244 -13.98 25.92 -4.38
N THR A 245 -14.98 25.92 -5.28
CA THR A 245 -14.90 25.16 -6.53
C THR A 245 -15.67 25.87 -7.64
N THR A 246 -15.13 25.80 -8.86
CA THR A 246 -15.78 26.25 -10.09
C THR A 246 -16.47 25.09 -10.83
N LYS A 247 -16.39 23.85 -10.28
CA LYS A 247 -16.93 22.64 -10.91
C LYS A 247 -18.43 22.49 -10.61
N PRO A 248 -19.20 21.79 -11.48
CA PRO A 248 -20.61 21.48 -11.23
C PRO A 248 -20.83 20.73 -9.92
N SER A 249 -22.03 20.91 -9.33
CA SER A 249 -22.42 20.25 -8.08
C SER A 249 -22.30 18.73 -8.21
N GLY A 250 -21.49 18.11 -7.34
CA GLY A 250 -21.24 16.66 -7.32
C GLY A 250 -19.96 16.19 -8.03
N VAL A 251 -19.26 17.06 -8.78
CA VAL A 251 -17.99 16.73 -9.48
C VAL A 251 -16.75 17.21 -8.70
N GLY A 252 -16.89 18.28 -7.92
CA GLY A 252 -15.83 18.81 -7.07
C GLY A 252 -16.37 19.23 -5.71
N THR A 253 -15.75 18.73 -4.64
CA THR A 253 -16.04 19.12 -3.25
C THR A 253 -15.42 20.47 -2.87
N GLY A 254 -14.49 20.99 -3.68
CA GLY A 254 -13.74 22.21 -3.41
C GLY A 254 -12.75 22.10 -2.24
N LEU A 255 -12.47 20.88 -1.77
CA LEU A 255 -11.62 20.66 -0.60
C LEU A 255 -10.19 20.22 -0.97
N GLY A 256 -10.00 19.62 -2.16
CA GLY A 256 -8.78 18.89 -2.48
C GLY A 256 -7.53 19.74 -2.42
N LEU A 257 -7.54 20.94 -3.00
CA LEU A 257 -6.37 21.83 -2.97
C LEU A 257 -6.09 22.36 -1.56
N SER A 258 -7.13 22.64 -0.76
CA SER A 258 -6.97 23.05 0.64
C SER A 258 -6.39 21.93 1.52
N ILE A 259 -6.75 20.67 1.24
CA ILE A 259 -6.16 19.49 1.87
C ILE A 259 -4.72 19.31 1.41
N SER A 260 -4.44 19.49 0.10
CA SER A 260 -3.09 19.43 -0.43
C SER A 260 -2.16 20.42 0.26
N ASP A 261 -2.60 21.68 0.43
CA ASP A 261 -1.84 22.70 1.18
C ASP A 261 -1.61 22.27 2.64
N THR A 262 -2.64 21.76 3.33
CA THR A 262 -2.52 21.28 4.72
C THR A 262 -1.50 20.14 4.85
N ILE A 263 -1.52 19.18 3.92
CA ILE A 263 -0.60 18.04 3.91
C ILE A 263 0.83 18.50 3.66
N ILE A 264 1.05 19.34 2.64
CA ILE A 264 2.38 19.82 2.27
C ILE A 264 2.98 20.67 3.39
N ARG A 265 2.19 21.54 4.04
CA ARG A 265 2.63 22.29 5.22
C ARG A 265 2.99 21.39 6.40
N ALA A 266 2.23 20.32 6.63
CA ALA A 266 2.54 19.34 7.69
C ALA A 266 3.86 18.59 7.42
N MET A 267 4.30 18.52 6.16
CA MET A 267 5.60 17.99 5.75
C MET A 267 6.72 19.04 5.75
N GLY A 268 6.44 20.27 6.20
CA GLY A 268 7.39 21.38 6.24
C GLY A 268 7.66 22.02 4.87
N GLY A 269 6.79 21.77 3.89
CA GLY A 269 6.90 22.32 2.54
C GLY A 269 5.90 23.42 2.22
N THR A 270 5.90 23.84 0.96
CA THR A 270 4.97 24.82 0.38
C THR A 270 4.43 24.34 -0.95
N ILE A 271 3.16 24.67 -1.24
CA ILE A 271 2.56 24.51 -2.56
C ILE A 271 2.23 25.88 -3.14
N ALA A 272 2.60 26.11 -4.40
CA ALA A 272 2.33 27.33 -5.15
C ALA A 272 1.63 26.99 -6.46
N VAL A 273 0.89 27.96 -7.00
CA VAL A 273 0.19 27.84 -8.28
C VAL A 273 0.50 29.04 -9.16
N GLN A 274 0.78 28.78 -10.44
CA GLN A 274 0.90 29.77 -11.50
C GLN A 274 -0.04 29.35 -12.62
N SER A 275 -0.90 30.26 -13.07
CA SER A 275 -1.87 29.94 -14.11
C SER A 275 -2.21 31.18 -14.92
N GLU A 276 -2.50 30.97 -16.21
CA GLU A 276 -3.06 31.99 -17.08
C GLU A 276 -4.21 31.35 -17.87
N GLU A 277 -5.35 32.05 -17.90
CA GLU A 277 -6.54 31.59 -18.62
C GLU A 277 -6.20 31.33 -20.11
N GLY A 278 -6.55 30.13 -20.57
CA GLY A 278 -6.25 29.61 -21.91
C GLY A 278 -4.81 29.14 -22.15
N LYS A 279 -3.91 29.19 -21.16
CA LYS A 279 -2.51 28.71 -21.29
C LYS A 279 -2.13 27.57 -20.35
N GLY A 280 -3.03 27.16 -19.47
CA GLY A 280 -2.84 26.07 -18.52
C GLY A 280 -2.35 26.50 -17.14
N THR A 281 -2.10 25.52 -16.29
CA THR A 281 -1.72 25.72 -14.88
C THR A 281 -0.44 24.98 -14.54
N THR A 282 0.35 25.53 -13.63
CA THR A 282 1.52 24.89 -13.04
C THR A 282 1.41 24.93 -11.52
N PHE A 283 1.38 23.75 -10.90
CA PHE A 283 1.52 23.61 -9.46
C PHE A 283 2.95 23.24 -9.10
N THR A 284 3.54 23.99 -8.16
CA THR A 284 4.91 23.77 -7.69
C THR A 284 4.88 23.41 -6.21
N ILE A 285 5.31 22.20 -5.87
CA ILE A 285 5.49 21.72 -4.50
C ILE A 285 6.97 21.79 -4.16
N THR A 286 7.30 22.43 -3.04
CA THR A 286 8.66 22.49 -2.49
C THR A 286 8.69 21.80 -1.13
N LEU A 287 9.49 20.75 -0.99
CA LEU A 287 9.64 19.96 0.24
C LEU A 287 11.09 20.00 0.72
N PRO A 288 11.37 19.99 2.03
CA PRO A 288 12.74 19.93 2.54
C PRO A 288 13.39 18.60 2.14
N ALA A 289 14.53 18.67 1.45
CA ALA A 289 15.31 17.50 1.07
C ALA A 289 16.09 16.97 2.28
N LYS A 290 16.13 15.66 2.43
CA LYS A 290 17.07 15.00 3.33
C LYS A 290 17.99 14.10 2.53
N THR A 291 19.24 14.51 2.42
CA THR A 291 20.33 13.64 1.97
C THR A 291 20.81 12.87 3.19
N ASP A 292 20.40 11.61 3.36
CA ASP A 292 21.24 10.71 4.15
C ASP A 292 22.37 10.25 3.25
N ALA A 293 23.55 10.83 3.47
CA ALA A 293 24.80 10.18 3.15
C ALA A 293 24.93 8.97 4.09
N SER A 294 24.33 7.84 3.72
CA SER A 294 24.68 6.47 4.16
C SER A 294 23.67 5.46 3.63
N SER A 295 23.91 4.98 2.42
CA SER A 295 23.52 3.62 2.03
C SER A 295 24.47 3.08 0.96
N THR A 296 25.77 3.11 1.23
CA THR A 296 26.68 2.07 0.70
C THR A 296 26.54 0.83 1.55
N GLY A 297 25.44 0.12 1.35
CA GLY A 297 25.34 -1.30 1.62
C GLY A 297 25.56 -2.05 0.32
N THR A 298 26.74 -1.88 -0.28
CA THR A 298 27.20 -2.74 -1.36
C THR A 298 27.15 -4.17 -0.85
N GLY A 299 26.23 -4.94 -1.41
CA GLY A 299 26.11 -6.36 -1.13
C GLY A 299 27.43 -7.05 -1.41
N GLU A 300 28.02 -7.62 -0.37
CA GLU A 300 29.01 -8.66 -0.55
C GLU A 300 28.32 -9.83 -1.27
N ILE A 301 28.78 -10.09 -2.49
CA ILE A 301 28.53 -11.34 -3.17
C ILE A 301 29.31 -12.40 -2.40
N VAL A 302 28.66 -13.05 -1.44
CA VAL A 302 29.18 -14.30 -0.88
C VAL A 302 28.80 -15.41 -1.85
N GLN A 303 29.79 -15.92 -2.57
CA GLN A 303 29.67 -17.18 -3.33
C GLN A 303 29.20 -18.29 -2.40
N VAL A 304 27.98 -18.78 -2.62
CA VAL A 304 27.50 -20.01 -1.98
C VAL A 304 28.08 -21.19 -2.76
N ALA A 305 29.16 -21.75 -2.22
CA ALA A 305 29.63 -23.07 -2.60
C ALA A 305 28.51 -24.09 -2.35
N ALA A 306 28.12 -24.81 -3.39
CA ALA A 306 27.23 -25.95 -3.30
C ALA A 306 27.85 -27.03 -2.38
N LYS A 307 27.07 -27.48 -1.39
CA LYS A 307 27.41 -28.67 -0.59
C LYS A 307 26.15 -29.27 0.05
N PRO A 308 26.27 -30.54 0.48
CA PRO A 308 25.60 -31.73 -0.06
C PRO A 308 24.15 -31.88 0.44
N GLU A 309 23.40 -32.83 -0.12
CA GLU A 309 22.05 -33.23 0.28
C GLU A 309 21.86 -33.27 1.81
N ALA A 310 21.31 -32.19 2.36
CA ALA A 310 20.90 -32.12 3.75
C ALA A 310 19.59 -32.91 3.93
N LEU A 311 19.47 -33.60 5.06
CA LEU A 311 18.23 -34.23 5.51
C LEU A 311 17.05 -33.25 5.35
N LYS A 312 15.97 -33.69 4.71
CA LYS A 312 14.79 -32.87 4.48
C LYS A 312 14.12 -32.51 5.81
N THR A 313 14.22 -31.23 6.21
CA THR A 313 13.51 -30.67 7.36
C THR A 313 12.00 -30.89 7.25
N THR A 314 11.33 -31.18 8.37
CA THR A 314 9.87 -31.26 8.41
C THR A 314 9.23 -29.89 8.69
N VAL A 315 8.44 -29.40 7.73
CA VAL A 315 7.73 -28.11 7.79
C VAL A 315 6.22 -28.35 7.89
N LEU A 316 5.58 -27.74 8.89
CA LEU A 316 4.13 -27.68 9.01
C LEU A 316 3.60 -26.41 8.34
N LEU A 317 2.71 -26.56 7.36
CA LEU A 317 1.97 -25.48 6.73
C LEU A 317 0.56 -25.43 7.30
N VAL A 318 0.11 -24.23 7.71
CA VAL A 318 -1.21 -23.99 8.28
C VAL A 318 -1.87 -22.84 7.54
N ASP A 319 -2.99 -23.09 6.90
CA ASP A 319 -3.78 -22.11 6.15
C ASP A 319 -5.19 -22.68 5.96
N ASP A 320 -6.23 -21.87 6.10
CA ASP A 320 -7.63 -22.30 5.90
C ASP A 320 -8.01 -22.39 4.41
N ASP A 321 -7.19 -21.81 3.52
CA ASP A 321 -7.35 -21.96 2.08
C ASP A 321 -6.64 -23.23 1.56
N HIS A 322 -7.44 -24.24 1.19
CA HIS A 322 -6.97 -25.50 0.64
C HIS A 322 -6.10 -25.34 -0.63
N LEU A 323 -6.38 -24.35 -1.50
CA LEU A 323 -5.59 -24.12 -2.70
C LEU A 323 -4.21 -23.53 -2.38
N ILE A 324 -4.12 -22.66 -1.36
CA ILE A 324 -2.84 -22.14 -0.86
C ILE A 324 -2.00 -23.30 -0.30
N LEU A 325 -2.57 -24.11 0.60
CA LEU A 325 -1.88 -25.28 1.16
C LEU A 325 -1.37 -26.21 0.06
N LYS A 326 -2.23 -26.59 -0.87
CA LYS A 326 -1.90 -27.50 -1.97
C LYS A 326 -0.77 -26.95 -2.84
N THR A 327 -0.80 -25.65 -3.14
CA THR A 327 0.21 -25.00 -3.99
C THR A 327 1.55 -24.89 -3.27
N LEU A 328 1.57 -24.45 -2.02
CA LEU A 328 2.79 -24.34 -1.22
C LEU A 328 3.39 -25.73 -0.94
N ALA A 329 2.58 -26.71 -0.56
CA ALA A 329 3.04 -28.07 -0.29
C ALA A 329 3.69 -28.71 -1.51
N ARG A 330 3.08 -28.58 -2.70
CA ARG A 330 3.65 -29.08 -3.96
C ARG A 330 5.02 -28.48 -4.26
N ARG A 331 5.25 -27.21 -3.90
CA ARG A 331 6.53 -26.54 -4.16
C ARG A 331 7.58 -26.81 -3.09
N LEU A 332 7.16 -27.08 -1.84
CA LEU A 332 8.06 -27.35 -0.73
C LEU A 332 8.49 -28.82 -0.65
N ILE A 333 7.72 -29.77 -1.18
CA ILE A 333 8.00 -31.22 -1.07
C ILE A 333 9.32 -31.66 -1.73
N SER A 334 9.80 -30.91 -2.72
CA SER A 334 11.12 -31.12 -3.34
C SER A 334 12.27 -30.82 -2.37
N HIS A 335 12.07 -29.90 -1.42
CA HIS A 335 13.09 -29.40 -0.50
C HIS A 335 12.92 -29.92 0.94
N HIS A 336 11.68 -30.19 1.35
CA HIS A 336 11.30 -30.45 2.74
C HIS A 336 10.28 -31.58 2.84
N THR A 337 10.17 -32.18 4.03
CA THR A 337 9.03 -33.02 4.38
C THR A 337 7.89 -32.09 4.78
N VAL A 338 6.76 -32.14 4.08
CA VAL A 338 5.66 -31.19 4.31
C VAL A 338 4.51 -31.86 5.05
N VAL A 339 4.06 -31.22 6.13
CA VAL A 339 2.81 -31.53 6.84
C VAL A 339 1.87 -30.36 6.61
N VAL A 340 0.58 -30.63 6.37
CA VAL A 340 -0.43 -29.60 6.16
C VAL A 340 -1.51 -29.69 7.24
N ALA A 341 -2.05 -28.54 7.61
CA ALA A 341 -3.22 -28.40 8.47
C ALA A 341 -4.12 -27.28 7.94
N GLU A 342 -5.43 -27.56 7.88
CA GLU A 342 -6.45 -26.64 7.34
C GLU A 342 -7.03 -25.71 8.42
N SER A 343 -6.58 -25.82 9.67
CA SER A 343 -6.98 -24.94 10.77
C SER A 343 -5.92 -24.94 11.89
N GLY A 344 -6.01 -23.98 12.82
CA GLY A 344 -5.15 -23.95 14.00
C GLY A 344 -5.31 -25.18 14.90
N GLU A 345 -6.54 -25.68 15.08
CA GLU A 345 -6.83 -26.89 15.85
C GLU A 345 -6.25 -28.14 15.19
N ALA A 346 -6.35 -28.24 13.87
CA ALA A 346 -5.70 -29.31 13.11
C ALA A 346 -4.17 -29.23 13.24
N ALA A 347 -3.60 -28.02 13.27
CA ALA A 347 -2.17 -27.81 13.47
C ALA A 347 -1.72 -28.28 14.86
N VAL A 348 -2.48 -27.97 15.91
CA VAL A 348 -2.25 -28.46 17.27
C VAL A 348 -2.21 -29.99 17.31
N ALA A 349 -3.23 -30.66 16.76
CA ALA A 349 -3.27 -32.12 16.73
C ALA A 349 -2.05 -32.75 16.01
N LYS A 350 -1.55 -32.09 14.95
CA LYS A 350 -0.32 -32.54 14.26
C LYS A 350 0.94 -32.30 15.10
N LEU A 351 1.04 -31.17 15.80
CA LEU A 351 2.17 -30.84 16.66
C LEU A 351 2.26 -31.74 17.90
N GLU A 352 1.12 -32.18 18.43
CA GLU A 352 1.05 -33.19 19.50
C GLU A 352 1.46 -34.58 19.01
N ALA A 353 1.00 -34.97 17.81
CA ALA A 353 1.29 -36.29 17.24
C ALA A 353 2.71 -36.43 16.66
N ARG A 354 3.38 -35.32 16.31
CA ARG A 354 4.67 -35.32 15.61
C ARG A 354 5.71 -34.46 16.33
N ALA A 355 6.64 -35.14 17.00
CA ALA A 355 7.82 -34.51 17.59
C ALA A 355 8.78 -33.95 16.52
N ASP A 356 8.80 -34.52 15.32
CA ASP A 356 9.77 -34.24 14.26
C ASP A 356 9.47 -32.99 13.42
N ILE A 357 8.39 -32.25 13.70
CA ILE A 357 8.12 -30.95 13.07
C ILE A 357 9.15 -29.93 13.58
N GLU A 358 9.84 -29.26 12.66
CA GLU A 358 10.94 -28.36 12.98
C GLU A 358 10.64 -26.89 12.67
N VAL A 359 9.71 -26.61 11.74
CA VAL A 359 9.31 -25.26 11.33
C VAL A 359 7.80 -25.22 11.15
N VAL A 360 7.17 -24.13 11.59
CA VAL A 360 5.74 -23.88 11.37
C VAL A 360 5.58 -22.63 10.51
N VAL A 361 4.87 -22.75 9.40
CA VAL A 361 4.44 -21.63 8.56
C VAL A 361 2.93 -21.55 8.68
N THR A 362 2.41 -20.46 9.25
CA THR A 362 0.98 -20.32 9.54
C THR A 362 0.43 -19.04 8.95
N ASP A 363 -0.78 -19.10 8.40
CA ASP A 363 -1.56 -17.88 8.21
C ASP A 363 -1.89 -17.23 9.57
N LEU A 364 -2.02 -15.92 9.55
CA LEU A 364 -2.25 -15.12 10.75
C LEU A 364 -3.75 -15.00 11.08
N MET A 365 -4.60 -15.06 10.07
CA MET A 365 -6.04 -14.79 10.15
C MET A 365 -6.82 -16.02 9.67
N MET A 366 -7.04 -16.97 10.57
CA MET A 366 -7.82 -18.19 10.30
C MET A 366 -9.10 -18.17 11.13
N GLU A 367 -10.16 -18.80 10.61
CA GLU A 367 -11.41 -19.00 11.37
C GLU A 367 -11.20 -19.98 12.54
N GLY A 368 -11.82 -19.72 13.69
CA GLY A 368 -11.57 -20.49 14.91
C GLY A 368 -10.27 -20.07 15.60
N MET A 369 -9.31 -20.99 15.72
CA MET A 369 -7.99 -20.71 16.29
C MET A 369 -7.11 -19.94 15.30
N SER A 370 -6.79 -18.68 15.63
CA SER A 370 -5.92 -17.85 14.80
C SER A 370 -4.45 -18.27 14.84
N GLY A 371 -3.63 -17.78 13.90
CA GLY A 371 -2.18 -18.01 13.94
C GLY A 371 -1.52 -17.47 15.22
N VAL A 372 -2.06 -16.39 15.80
CA VAL A 372 -1.60 -15.84 17.08
C VAL A 372 -1.92 -16.79 18.24
N ASP A 373 -3.11 -17.39 18.24
CA ASP A 373 -3.51 -18.37 19.26
C ASP A 373 -2.65 -19.63 19.14
N LEU A 374 -2.39 -20.10 17.91
CA LEU A 374 -1.49 -21.22 17.64
C LEU A 374 -0.07 -20.93 18.18
N PHE A 375 0.41 -19.71 18.01
CA PHE A 375 1.71 -19.30 18.55
C PHE A 375 1.74 -19.30 20.08
N GLN A 376 0.67 -18.87 20.75
CA GLN A 376 0.59 -18.98 22.21
C GLN A 376 0.57 -20.43 22.67
N TRP A 377 -0.17 -21.30 21.98
CA TRP A 377 -0.17 -22.72 22.27
C TRP A 377 1.24 -23.34 22.09
N ILE A 378 1.95 -22.99 21.02
CA ILE A 378 3.34 -23.41 20.78
C ILE A 378 4.25 -22.93 21.92
N LYS A 379 4.05 -21.71 22.41
CA LYS A 379 4.82 -21.16 23.54
C LYS A 379 4.72 -22.01 24.80
N GLU A 380 3.54 -22.56 25.06
CA GLU A 380 3.25 -23.33 26.27
C GLU A 380 3.67 -24.81 26.12
N ASN A 381 3.52 -25.38 24.91
CA ASN A 381 3.62 -26.84 24.71
C ASN A 381 4.84 -27.28 23.88
N ARG A 382 5.36 -26.44 23.00
CA ARG A 382 6.49 -26.71 22.10
C ARG A 382 7.46 -25.51 22.02
N PRO A 383 7.99 -25.02 23.17
CA PRO A 383 8.75 -23.75 23.23
C PRO A 383 10.00 -23.74 22.34
N GLU A 384 10.55 -24.90 21.99
CA GLU A 384 11.68 -25.04 21.06
C GLU A 384 11.35 -24.55 19.64
N LEU A 385 10.07 -24.52 19.25
CA LEU A 385 9.62 -24.04 17.93
C LEU A 385 9.34 -22.54 17.88
N LEU A 386 9.36 -21.83 19.01
CA LEU A 386 8.96 -20.42 19.08
C LEU A 386 9.70 -19.51 18.10
N ARG A 387 11.00 -19.74 17.93
CA ARG A 387 11.84 -18.96 17.00
C ARG A 387 11.78 -19.48 15.56
N ARG A 388 10.95 -20.48 15.31
CA ARG A 388 10.76 -21.16 14.03
C ARG A 388 9.32 -21.14 13.53
N VAL A 389 8.53 -20.19 14.04
CA VAL A 389 7.22 -19.87 13.52
C VAL A 389 7.34 -18.71 12.53
N ILE A 390 6.87 -18.93 11.30
CA ILE A 390 6.82 -17.94 10.23
C ILE A 390 5.35 -17.61 9.96
N PHE A 391 4.97 -16.36 10.12
CA PHE A 391 3.60 -15.91 9.85
C PHE A 391 3.44 -15.45 8.41
N ALA A 392 2.39 -15.88 7.74
CA ALA A 392 1.96 -15.30 6.48
C ALA A 392 0.81 -14.31 6.74
N THR A 393 0.87 -13.10 6.18
CA THR A 393 -0.14 -12.05 6.43
C THR A 393 -0.68 -11.45 5.14
N GLY A 394 -2.01 -11.33 5.01
CA GLY A 394 -2.70 -10.63 3.92
C GLY A 394 -2.65 -9.10 3.98
N GLY A 395 -1.93 -8.53 4.95
CA GLY A 395 -1.63 -7.10 4.98
C GLY A 395 -2.73 -6.17 5.52
N SER A 396 -3.96 -6.64 5.74
CA SER A 396 -4.95 -5.94 6.58
C SER A 396 -4.73 -6.34 8.03
N LEU A 397 -3.94 -5.56 8.75
CA LEU A 397 -3.60 -5.84 10.15
C LEU A 397 -4.52 -5.03 11.07
N SER A 398 -5.19 -5.70 12.00
CA SER A 398 -5.78 -5.02 13.16
C SER A 398 -4.68 -4.32 13.98
N SER A 399 -5.05 -3.40 14.88
CA SER A 399 -4.08 -2.75 15.80
C SER A 399 -3.36 -3.77 16.68
N ALA A 400 -4.06 -4.82 17.12
CA ALA A 400 -3.50 -5.91 17.90
C ALA A 400 -2.50 -6.74 17.08
N THR A 401 -2.87 -7.12 15.86
CA THR A 401 -2.03 -7.93 14.97
C THR A 401 -0.75 -7.20 14.55
N ALA A 402 -0.83 -5.88 14.28
CA ALA A 402 0.35 -5.08 13.96
C ALA A 402 1.31 -4.95 15.15
N SER A 403 0.79 -4.85 16.38
CA SER A 403 1.62 -4.79 17.59
C SER A 403 2.35 -6.11 17.83
N PHE A 404 1.70 -7.24 17.52
CA PHE A 404 2.32 -8.56 17.57
C PHE A 404 3.45 -8.73 16.54
N LEU A 405 3.22 -8.36 15.27
CA LEU A 405 4.23 -8.48 14.22
C LEU A 405 5.45 -7.57 14.39
N ASN A 406 5.30 -6.44 15.11
CA ASN A 406 6.40 -5.52 15.37
C ASN A 406 7.39 -6.02 16.44
N ARG A 407 7.14 -7.19 17.04
CA ARG A 407 8.06 -7.76 18.02
C ARG A 407 9.29 -8.35 17.30
N PRO A 408 10.50 -8.15 17.85
CA PRO A 408 11.74 -8.60 17.20
C PRO A 408 11.89 -10.12 17.11
N ASP A 409 11.09 -10.88 17.87
CA ASP A 409 11.06 -12.35 17.87
C ASP A 409 10.05 -12.94 16.88
N VAL A 410 9.31 -12.11 16.13
CA VAL A 410 8.27 -12.54 15.19
C VAL A 410 8.78 -12.42 13.75
N ILE A 411 8.70 -13.54 13.02
CA ILE A 411 9.14 -13.64 11.62
C ILE A 411 7.90 -13.74 10.75
N TYR A 412 7.77 -12.87 9.75
CA TYR A 412 6.58 -12.86 8.89
C TYR A 412 6.88 -12.55 7.43
N LEU A 413 5.96 -12.97 6.56
CA LEU A 413 5.94 -12.75 5.13
C LEU A 413 4.61 -12.10 4.72
N GLU A 414 4.66 -11.02 3.97
CA GLU A 414 3.46 -10.37 3.42
C GLU A 414 3.00 -11.11 2.15
N LYS A 415 1.77 -11.62 2.18
CA LYS A 415 1.08 -12.20 1.03
C LYS A 415 0.68 -11.08 0.06
N PRO A 416 0.84 -11.26 -1.27
CA PRO A 416 1.45 -12.42 -1.92
C PRO A 416 2.99 -12.36 -1.93
N PHE A 417 3.66 -13.47 -1.60
CA PHE A 417 5.12 -13.63 -1.62
C PHE A 417 5.59 -14.68 -2.65
N ARG A 418 6.87 -14.61 -3.02
CA ARG A 418 7.50 -15.60 -3.92
C ARG A 418 7.92 -16.84 -3.10
N ILE A 419 7.87 -18.02 -3.74
CA ILE A 419 8.27 -19.27 -3.07
C ILE A 419 9.73 -19.28 -2.62
N ASN A 420 10.64 -18.68 -3.40
CA ASN A 420 12.06 -18.59 -3.02
C ASN A 420 12.23 -17.76 -1.74
N THR A 421 11.44 -16.70 -1.57
CA THR A 421 11.44 -15.91 -0.33
C THR A 421 11.03 -16.76 0.88
N LEU A 422 10.03 -17.64 0.72
CA LEU A 422 9.64 -18.58 1.77
C LEU A 422 10.76 -19.58 2.08
N LEU A 423 11.37 -20.18 1.04
CA LEU A 423 12.49 -21.12 1.19
C LEU A 423 13.69 -20.48 1.91
N ASP A 424 14.08 -19.27 1.50
CA ASP A 424 15.16 -18.51 2.11
C ASP A 424 14.86 -18.19 3.58
N THR A 425 13.60 -17.86 3.89
CA THR A 425 13.16 -17.59 5.27
C THR A 425 13.21 -18.86 6.13
N ILE A 426 12.75 -20.00 5.61
CA ILE A 426 12.85 -21.30 6.30
C ILE A 426 14.32 -21.63 6.58
N GLN A 427 15.20 -21.47 5.59
CA GLN A 427 16.64 -21.71 5.78
C GLN A 427 17.27 -20.76 6.79
N HIS A 428 16.90 -19.48 6.75
CA HIS A 428 17.38 -18.46 7.68
C HIS A 428 17.03 -18.80 9.13
N VAL A 429 15.77 -19.19 9.35
CA VAL A 429 15.25 -19.64 10.65
C VAL A 429 16.01 -20.86 11.17
N LEU A 430 16.21 -21.87 10.32
CA LEU A 430 16.93 -23.09 10.69
C LEU A 430 18.40 -22.85 11.01
N ARG A 431 19.07 -21.96 10.27
CA ARG A 431 20.49 -21.62 10.50
C ARG A 431 20.70 -20.85 11.80
N ASN A 432 19.84 -19.90 12.10
CA ASN A 432 20.00 -19.03 13.27
C ASN A 432 19.51 -19.69 14.57
N HIS A 433 18.70 -20.74 14.46
CA HIS A 433 18.16 -21.49 15.58
C HIS A 433 18.31 -22.98 15.31
N PRO A 434 19.54 -23.55 15.35
CA PRO A 434 19.76 -24.99 15.15
C PRO A 434 19.01 -25.82 16.20
N PRO A 435 18.66 -27.08 15.92
CA PRO A 435 18.00 -27.94 16.89
C PRO A 435 18.89 -28.11 18.12
N LEU A 436 18.28 -28.00 19.31
CA LEU A 436 18.94 -28.22 20.60
C LEU A 436 19.44 -29.66 20.72
#